data_AF-A0A147HBU7-F1
#
_entry.id   AF-A0A147HBU7-F1
#
_cell.length_a   1.000
_cell.length_b   1.000
_cell.length_c   1.000
_cell.angle_alpha   90.00
_cell.angle_beta   90.00
_cell.angle_gamma   90.00
#
_symmetry.space_group_name_H-M   'P 1'
#
loop_
_entity.id
_entity.type
_entity.pdbx_description
1 polymer ?
#
loop_
_entity_poly.entity_id
_entity_poly.type
_entity_poly.pdbx_seq_one_letter_code
_entity_poly.pdbx_strand_id
1 'polypeptide(L)' 'MPLCQVSLVTSGNEPSGAPLVPWEESLGSGMAASRKAASLACRGGRKGGLMSMGVLRPSEERR' A
#
# COMPACT_ATOMS: atom_id res chain seq x y z
N MET A 1 14.14 -1.16 -5.42
CA MET A 1 13.44 -0.29 -6.40
C MET A 1 12.18 0.29 -5.76
N PRO A 2 11.78 1.54 -6.05
CA PRO A 2 10.58 2.16 -5.50
C PRO A 2 9.29 1.53 -6.04
N LEU A 3 8.25 1.42 -5.19
CA LEU A 3 6.97 0.75 -5.53
C LEU A 3 6.24 1.41 -6.71
N CYS A 4 6.36 2.73 -6.88
CA CYS A 4 5.74 3.48 -7.99
C CYS A 4 6.28 3.10 -9.38
N GLN A 5 7.46 2.49 -9.47
CA GLN A 5 8.00 2.02 -10.75
C GLN A 5 7.43 0.65 -11.16
N VAL A 6 6.91 -0.12 -10.21
CA VAL A 6 6.44 -1.50 -10.43
C VAL A 6 4.95 -1.67 -10.17
N SER A 7 4.24 -0.57 -9.85
CA SER A 7 2.81 -0.58 -9.58
C SER A 7 2.16 0.78 -9.81
N LEU A 8 0.87 0.75 -10.11
CA LEU A 8 -0.01 1.91 -10.04
C LEU A 8 -0.46 2.12 -8.59
N VAL A 9 -0.25 3.33 -8.06
CA VAL A 9 -0.79 3.78 -6.77
C VAL A 9 -1.93 4.74 -7.06
N THR A 10 -3.12 4.46 -6.55
CA THR A 10 -4.29 5.36 -6.69
C THR A 10 -4.76 5.85 -5.34
N SER A 11 -5.41 7.02 -5.29
CA SER A 11 -6.22 7.40 -4.13
C SER A 11 -7.57 6.71 -4.26
N GLY A 12 -7.93 5.87 -3.28
CA GLY A 12 -9.31 5.38 -3.21
C GLY A 12 -10.28 6.52 -2.89
N ASN A 13 -11.58 6.27 -3.06
CA ASN A 13 -12.62 7.20 -2.60
C ASN A 13 -12.67 7.33 -1.07
N GLU A 14 -12.04 6.39 -0.35
CA GLU A 14 -11.91 6.43 1.11
C GLU A 14 -10.56 7.03 1.50
N PRO A 15 -10.52 8.09 2.34
CA PRO A 15 -9.29 8.74 2.77
C PRO A 15 -8.37 7.82 3.58
N SER A 16 -8.90 6.68 4.03
CA SER A 16 -8.18 5.69 4.81
C SER A 16 -7.45 4.66 3.95
N GLY A 17 -7.52 4.70 2.61
CA GLY A 17 -6.91 3.66 1.76
C GLY A 17 -6.45 4.10 0.37
N ALA A 18 -5.24 3.69 0.01
CA ALA A 18 -4.67 3.81 -1.33
C ALA A 18 -4.55 2.41 -1.96
N PRO A 19 -5.32 2.09 -3.02
CA PRO A 19 -5.11 0.89 -3.81
C PRO A 19 -3.73 0.89 -4.47
N LEU A 20 -3.15 -0.30 -4.55
CA LEU A 20 -1.90 -0.62 -5.21
C LEU A 20 -2.13 -1.77 -6.17
N VAL A 21 -1.87 -1.53 -7.44
CA VAL A 21 -1.99 -2.54 -8.51
C VAL A 21 -0.59 -2.79 -9.07
N PRO A 22 0.03 -3.95 -8.80
CA PRO A 22 1.30 -4.30 -9.43
C PRO A 22 1.13 -4.46 -10.95
N TRP A 23 2.16 -4.08 -11.72
CA TRP A 23 2.17 -4.37 -13.16
C TRP A 23 2.26 -5.86 -13.47
N GLU A 24 2.90 -6.62 -12.56
CA GLU A 24 3.11 -8.06 -12.64
C GLU A 24 2.56 -8.73 -11.38
N GLU A 25 1.66 -9.70 -11.51
CA GLU A 25 1.03 -10.36 -10.35
C GLU A 25 2.04 -11.07 -9.44
N SER A 26 3.14 -11.54 -10.02
CA SER A 26 4.26 -12.21 -9.33
C SER A 26 4.93 -11.31 -8.28
N LEU A 27 4.85 -9.98 -8.44
CA LEU A 27 5.44 -9.00 -7.52
C LEU A 27 4.60 -8.79 -6.26
N GLY A 28 3.37 -9.30 -6.20
CA GLY A 28 2.45 -9.05 -5.09
C GLY A 28 3.03 -9.42 -3.72
N SER A 29 3.68 -10.58 -3.59
CA SER A 29 4.26 -11.04 -2.32
C SER A 29 5.43 -10.15 -1.87
N GLY A 30 6.35 -9.80 -2.79
CA GLY A 30 7.49 -8.92 -2.52
C GLY A 30 7.07 -7.49 -2.17
N MET A 31 6.01 -6.99 -2.79
CA MET A 31 5.44 -5.68 -2.47
C MET A 31 4.79 -5.65 -1.08
N ALA A 32 4.07 -6.70 -0.67
CA ALA A 32 3.55 -6.79 0.69
C ALA A 32 4.67 -6.80 1.75
N ALA A 33 5.75 -7.54 1.49
CA ALA A 33 6.91 -7.56 2.37
C ALA A 33 7.58 -6.19 2.46
N SER A 34 7.79 -5.52 1.32
CA SER A 34 8.40 -4.18 1.25
C SER A 34 7.56 -3.12 1.99
N ARG A 35 6.22 -3.17 1.88
CA ARG A 35 5.34 -2.29 2.65
C ARG A 35 5.48 -2.49 4.16
N LYS A 36 5.53 -3.75 4.61
CA LYS A 36 5.69 -4.08 6.03
C LYS A 36 7.06 -3.63 6.56
N ALA A 37 8.11 -3.77 5.75
CA ALA A 37 9.47 -3.36 6.10
C ALA A 37 9.64 -1.83 6.13
N ALA A 38 8.86 -1.08 5.35
CA ALA A 38 8.91 0.38 5.32
C ALA A 38 8.40 1.05 6.61
N SER A 39 7.91 0.28 7.60
CA SER A 39 7.37 0.77 8.89
C SER A 39 6.37 1.93 8.74
N LEU A 40 5.68 1.99 7.61
CA LEU A 40 4.60 2.93 7.41
C LEU A 40 3.48 2.55 8.37
N ALA A 41 2.83 3.54 8.99
CA ALA A 41 1.63 3.37 9.80
C ALA A 41 0.44 3.03 8.89
N CYS A 42 0.55 1.93 8.15
CA CYS A 42 -0.39 1.52 7.13
C CYS A 42 -0.81 0.06 7.35
N ARG A 43 -2.11 -0.22 7.23
CA ARG A 43 -2.63 -1.60 7.21
C ARG A 43 -2.66 -2.12 5.77
N GLY A 44 -2.15 -3.33 5.55
CA GLY A 44 -2.20 -3.97 4.23
C GLY A 44 -3.33 -4.99 4.12
N GLY A 45 -4.00 -5.06 2.97
CA GLY A 45 -4.93 -6.14 2.62
C GLY A 45 -4.75 -6.60 1.17
N ARG A 46 -5.18 -7.82 0.84
CA ARG A 46 -5.23 -8.32 -0.54
C ARG A 46 -6.65 -8.81 -0.83
N LYS A 47 -7.27 -8.34 -1.91
CA LYS A 47 -8.60 -8.78 -2.36
C LYS A 47 -8.63 -8.81 -3.89
N GLY A 48 -8.79 -10.00 -4.47
CA GLY A 48 -8.91 -10.17 -5.93
C GLY A 48 -7.74 -9.58 -6.74
N GLY A 49 -6.49 -9.91 -6.39
CA GLY A 49 -5.29 -9.40 -7.06
C GLY A 49 -4.86 -7.99 -6.64
N LEU A 50 -5.81 -7.13 -6.26
CA LEU A 50 -5.54 -5.79 -5.72
C LEU A 50 -4.93 -5.85 -4.32
N MET A 51 -3.91 -5.02 -4.10
CA MET A 51 -3.39 -4.74 -2.77
C MET A 51 -3.95 -3.41 -2.28
N SER A 52 -4.39 -3.33 -1.04
CA SER A 52 -4.78 -2.05 -0.42
C SER A 52 -3.73 -1.65 0.62
N MET A 53 -3.44 -0.35 0.66
CA MET A 53 -2.65 0.26 1.72
C MET A 53 -3.53 1.24 2.48
N GLY A 54 -3.99 0.83 3.66
CA GLY A 54 -4.80 1.66 4.53
C GLY A 54 -3.92 2.63 5.33
N VAL A 55 -3.96 3.93 5.09
CA VAL A 55 -3.16 4.92 5.84
C VAL A 55 -3.86 5.21 7.16
N LEU A 56 -3.19 4.98 8.29
CA LEU A 56 -3.71 5.35 9.59
C LEU A 56 -3.62 6.87 9.76
N ARG A 57 -4.63 7.47 10.40
CA ARG A 57 -4.54 8.87 10.80
C ARG A 57 -3.30 9.07 11.70
N PRO A 58 -2.48 10.10 11.44
CA PRO A 58 -1.41 10.47 12.36
C PRO A 58 -1.99 10.74 13.75
N SER A 59 -1.26 10.33 14.80
CA SER A 59 -1.56 10.77 16.17
C SER A 59 -1.32 12.28 16.29
N GLU A 60 -1.95 12.93 17.29
CA GLU A 60 -1.71 14.36 17.55
C GLU A 60 -0.24 14.69 17.82
N GLU A 61 0.47 13.80 18.51
CA GLU A 61 1.92 13.91 18.76
C GLU A 61 2.76 13.94 17.47
N ARG A 62 2.27 13.38 16.36
CA ARG A 62 2.96 13.32 15.06
C ARG A 62 2.48 14.38 14.06
N ARG A 63 1.52 15.21 14.44
CA ARG A 63 0.92 16.22 13.56
C ARG A 63 1.70 17.51 13.59
#